data_AF-A0A117ST14-F1
#
_entry.id   AF-A0A117ST14-F1
#
_cell.length_a   1.000
_cell.length_b   1.000
_cell.length_c   1.000
_cell.angle_alpha   90.00
_cell.angle_beta   90.00
_cell.angle_gamma   90.00
#
_symmetry.space_group_name_H-M   'P 1'
#
loop_
_entity.id
_entity.type
_entity.pdbx_description
1 polymer ?
#
loop_
_entity_poly.entity_id
_entity_poly.type
_entity_poly.pdbx_seq_one_letter_code
_entity_poly.pdbx_strand_id
1 'polypeptide(L)'
;MLLLRELAYRGGRAKLRYLKTYRAILEWGGEDYASYILNRLKEGSLVKVEGDYVALTGRVQPGNPIKLAEEARALLIREGS
;
A
#
# COMPACT_ATOMS: atom_id res chain seq x y z
N MET A 1 3.43 -2.64 -4.44
CA MET A 1 3.88 -3.90 -3.80
C MET A 1 4.81 -3.70 -2.60
N LEU A 2 5.93 -2.98 -2.76
CA LEU A 2 6.89 -2.76 -1.66
C LEU A 2 6.27 -2.08 -0.43
N LEU A 3 5.33 -1.15 -0.64
CA LEU A 3 4.63 -0.45 0.44
C LEU A 3 3.80 -1.41 1.31
N LEU A 4 3.08 -2.33 0.67
CA LEU A 4 2.25 -3.33 1.36
C LEU A 4 3.12 -4.33 2.12
N ARG A 5 4.26 -4.73 1.54
CA ARG A 5 5.25 -5.57 2.24
C ARG A 5 5.81 -4.88 3.46
N GLU A 6 6.24 -3.62 3.31
CA GLU A 6 6.74 -2.83 4.44
C GLU A 6 5.69 -2.71 5.55
N LEU A 7 4.42 -2.48 5.17
CA LEU A 7 3.32 -2.48 6.12
C LEU A 7 3.15 -3.84 6.81
N ALA A 8 3.19 -4.95 6.07
CA ALA A 8 3.07 -6.30 6.63
C ALA A 8 4.17 -6.59 7.65
N TYR A 9 5.43 -6.24 7.34
CA TYR A 9 6.56 -6.38 8.26
C TYR A 9 6.42 -5.53 9.52
N ARG A 10 5.65 -4.44 9.47
CA ARG A 10 5.37 -3.54 10.60
C ARG A 10 4.11 -3.94 11.38
N GLY A 11 3.59 -5.16 11.19
CA GLY A 11 2.37 -5.62 11.86
C GLY A 11 1.08 -5.09 11.24
N GLY A 12 1.14 -4.64 9.99
CA GLY A 12 -0.02 -4.26 9.19
C GLY A 12 -0.54 -2.85 9.42
N ARG A 13 0.08 -2.03 10.27
CA ARG A 13 -0.31 -0.61 10.46
C ARG A 13 0.91 0.26 10.74
N ALA A 14 1.02 1.40 10.06
CA ALA A 14 2.10 2.36 10.29
C ALA A 14 1.69 3.78 9.91
N LYS A 15 2.37 4.80 10.46
CA LYS A 15 2.26 6.17 9.95
C LYS A 15 2.95 6.30 8.59
N LEU A 16 2.33 7.03 7.65
CA LEU A 16 2.87 7.27 6.31
C LEU A 16 4.29 7.82 6.34
N ARG A 17 4.56 8.80 7.20
CA ARG A 17 5.89 9.40 7.38
C ARG A 17 6.99 8.42 7.83
N TYR A 18 6.63 7.24 8.33
CA TYR A 18 7.58 6.21 8.74
C TYR A 18 7.75 5.09 7.71
N LEU A 19 6.94 5.07 6.66
CA LEU A 19 7.06 4.11 5.57
C LEU A 19 8.10 4.62 4.58
N LYS A 20 9.26 3.96 4.56
CA LYS A 20 10.38 4.32 3.68
C LYS A 20 9.97 4.23 2.22
N THR A 21 9.15 3.23 1.88
CA THR A 21 8.63 3.06 0.52
C THR A 21 7.72 4.22 0.13
N TYR A 22 6.84 4.67 1.03
CA TYR A 22 5.97 5.81 0.75
C TYR A 22 6.78 7.09 0.57
N ARG A 23 7.76 7.33 1.44
CA ARG A 23 8.67 8.48 1.32
C ARG A 23 9.47 8.45 0.02
N ALA A 24 9.92 7.28 -0.43
CA ALA A 24 10.56 7.17 -1.73
C ALA A 24 9.59 7.50 -2.87
N ILE A 25 8.37 6.97 -2.85
CA ILE A 25 7.36 7.31 -3.87
C ILE A 25 7.10 8.82 -3.89
N LEU A 26 6.97 9.44 -2.72
CA LEU A 26 6.76 10.88 -2.58
C LEU A 26 7.94 11.70 -3.13
N GLU A 27 9.16 11.33 -2.77
CA GLU A 27 10.38 12.03 -3.21
C GLU A 27 10.57 11.97 -4.73
N TRP A 28 10.42 10.79 -5.32
CA TRP A 28 10.75 10.56 -6.73
C TRP A 28 9.56 10.81 -7.67
N GLY A 29 8.34 10.58 -7.21
CA GLY A 29 7.11 10.69 -8.00
C GLY A 29 6.29 11.94 -7.71
N GLY A 30 6.59 12.66 -6.63
CA GLY A 30 5.81 13.81 -6.19
C GLY A 30 4.51 13.43 -5.46
N GLU A 31 3.85 14.45 -4.91
CA GLU A 31 2.64 14.32 -4.09
C GLU A 31 1.46 13.70 -4.87
N ASP A 32 1.24 14.14 -6.11
CA ASP A 32 0.13 13.66 -6.94
C ASP A 32 0.25 12.16 -7.21
N TYR A 33 1.45 11.70 -7.56
CA TYR A 33 1.68 10.28 -7.84
C TYR A 33 1.60 9.44 -6.56
N ALA A 34 2.17 9.92 -5.45
CA ALA A 34 2.06 9.24 -4.17
C ALA A 34 0.59 9.10 -3.71
N SER A 35 -0.20 10.15 -3.92
CA SER A 35 -1.64 10.18 -3.64
C SER A 35 -2.42 9.25 -4.56
N TYR A 36 -2.11 9.25 -5.85
CA TYR A 36 -2.67 8.31 -6.82
C TYR A 36 -2.44 6.86 -6.39
N ILE A 37 -1.20 6.48 -6.06
CA ILE A 37 -0.90 5.11 -5.62
C ILE A 37 -1.67 4.74 -4.35
N LEU A 38 -1.72 5.64 -3.35
CA LEU A 38 -2.49 5.40 -2.12
C LEU A 38 -3.98 5.22 -2.40
N ASN A 39 -4.56 6.05 -3.26
CA ASN A 39 -5.97 5.97 -3.64
C ASN A 39 -6.28 4.65 -4.35
N ARG A 40 -5.45 4.22 -5.31
CA ARG A 40 -5.62 2.92 -5.98
C ARG A 40 -5.56 1.74 -5.01
N LEU A 41 -4.67 1.79 -4.02
CA LEU A 41 -4.59 0.75 -2.98
C LEU A 41 -5.81 0.76 -2.05
N LYS A 42 -6.37 1.93 -1.78
CA LYS A 42 -7.60 2.10 -0.99
C LYS A 42 -8.82 1.59 -1.75
N GLU A 43 -8.96 1.96 -3.02
CA GLU A 43 -10.03 1.49 -3.93
C GLU A 43 -10.01 -0.02 -4.06
N GLY A 44 -8.82 -0.61 -4.26
CA GLY A 44 -8.62 -2.05 -4.26
C GLY A 44 -8.86 -2.74 -2.92
N SER A 45 -9.27 -2.01 -1.88
CA SER A 45 -9.50 -2.50 -0.53
C SER A 45 -8.29 -3.24 0.05
N LEU A 46 -7.07 -2.83 -0.31
CA LEU A 46 -5.81 -3.41 0.18
C LEU A 46 -5.30 -2.69 1.42
N VAL A 47 -5.58 -1.39 1.49
CA VAL A 47 -5.26 -0.56 2.64
C VAL A 47 -6.45 0.30 3.05
N LYS A 48 -6.44 0.72 4.31
CA LYS A 48 -7.28 1.79 4.83
C LYS A 48 -6.38 2.92 5.31
N VAL A 49 -6.77 4.16 5.03
CA VAL A 49 -6.08 5.37 5.52
C VAL A 49 -6.92 5.99 6.62
N GLU A 50 -6.31 6.25 7.77
CA GLU A 50 -6.92 6.81 8.98
C GLU A 50 -6.06 7.97 9.47
N GLY A 51 -6.33 9.18 8.96
CA GLY A 51 -5.44 10.33 9.14
C GLY A 51 -4.05 10.04 8.61
N ASP A 52 -3.03 10.18 9.45
CA ASP A 52 -1.62 9.92 9.10
C ASP A 52 -1.26 8.44 9.04
N TYR A 53 -2.17 7.55 9.44
CA TYR A 53 -1.93 6.11 9.48
C TYR A 53 -2.46 5.44 8.22
N VAL A 54 -1.74 4.41 7.80
CA VAL A 54 -2.21 3.45 6.81
C VAL A 54 -2.15 2.04 7.41
N ALA A 55 -3.20 1.26 7.20
CA ALA A 55 -3.35 -0.10 7.69
C ALA A 55 -3.70 -1.05 6.56
N LEU A 56 -3.16 -2.27 6.57
CA LEU A 56 -3.60 -3.36 5.71
C LEU A 56 -5.04 -3.74 6.08
N THR A 57 -5.86 -4.01 5.08
CA THR A 57 -7.19 -4.56 5.32
C THR A 57 -7.09 -6.05 5.64
N GLY A 58 -8.05 -6.60 6.39
CA GLY A 58 -8.06 -8.02 6.77
C GLY A 58 -8.15 -9.01 5.60
N ARG A 59 -8.39 -8.54 4.37
CA ARG A 59 -8.26 -9.35 3.14
C ARG A 59 -6.81 -9.73 2.86
N VAL A 60 -5.88 -8.94 3.37
CA VAL A 60 -4.44 -9.16 3.28
C VAL A 60 -3.99 -9.85 4.58
N GLN A 61 -3.79 -11.17 4.55
CA GLN A 61 -3.17 -11.83 5.70
C GLN A 61 -1.66 -11.52 5.74
N PRO A 62 -1.11 -11.10 6.90
CA PRO A 62 0.31 -10.77 7.04
C PRO A 62 1.27 -11.95 6.81
N GLY A 63 0.76 -13.19 6.74
CA GLY A 63 1.57 -14.40 6.73
C GLY A 63 2.41 -14.65 5.47
N ASN A 64 2.11 -14.01 4.33
CA ASN A 64 2.93 -14.15 3.12
C ASN A 64 3.05 -12.83 2.32
N PRO A 65 4.11 -12.05 2.56
CA PRO A 65 4.36 -10.77 1.88
C PRO A 65 4.61 -10.89 0.37
N ILE A 66 4.96 -12.09 -0.15
CA ILE A 66 5.07 -12.32 -1.61
C ILE A 66 3.67 -12.40 -2.21
N LYS A 67 2.83 -13.26 -1.64
CA LYS A 67 1.45 -13.49 -2.09
C LYS A 67 0.60 -12.21 -2.05
N LEU A 68 0.71 -11.44 -0.96
CA LEU A 68 0.08 -10.11 -0.84
C LEU A 68 0.43 -9.21 -2.03
N ALA A 69 1.70 -9.23 -2.39
CA ALA A 69 2.18 -8.34 -3.42
C ALA A 69 1.63 -8.76 -4.79
N GLU A 70 1.62 -10.05 -5.10
CA GLU A 70 1.01 -10.61 -6.31
C GLU A 70 -0.49 -10.30 -6.40
N GLU A 71 -1.24 -10.49 -5.31
CA GLU A 71 -2.67 -10.15 -5.22
C GLU A 71 -2.91 -8.66 -5.49
N ALA A 72 -2.09 -7.79 -4.89
CA ALA A 72 -2.18 -6.35 -5.11
C ALA A 72 -1.87 -5.95 -6.56
N ARG A 73 -0.91 -6.61 -7.21
CA ARG A 73 -0.57 -6.36 -8.61
C ARG A 73 -1.71 -6.78 -9.54
N ALA A 74 -2.34 -7.93 -9.27
CA ALA A 74 -3.47 -8.41 -10.05
C ALA A 74 -4.66 -7.45 -9.99
N LEU A 75 -4.95 -6.86 -8.84
CA LEU A 75 -6.03 -5.88 -8.67
C LEU A 75 -5.77 -4.58 -9.45
N LEU A 76 -4.54 -4.06 -9.39
CA LEU A 76 -4.19 -2.80 -10.08
C LEU A 76 -4.27 -2.91 -11.61
N ILE A 77 -3.90 -4.07 -12.18
CA ILE A 77 -3.92 -4.30 -13.63
C ILE A 77 -5.35 -4.47 -14.14
N ARG A 78 -6.22 -5.12 -13.36
CA ARG A 78 -7.57 -5.50 -13.78
C ARG A 78 -8.56 -4.34 -13.91
N GLU A 79 -8.31 -3.23 -13.24
CA GLU A 79 -9.13 -2.01 -13.36
C GLU A 79 -8.63 -1.01 -14.42
N GLY A 80 -7.52 -1.33 -15.09
CA GLY A 80 -7.02 -0.55 -16.24
C GLY A 80 -7.35 -1.17 -17.60
N SER A 81 -8.22 -2.18 -17.65
CA SER A 81 -8.61 -2.95 -18.86
C SER A 81 -10.05 -2.65 -19.27
#